data_AF-A0A7V9KW34-F1
#
_entry.id   AF-A0A7V9KW34-F1
#
_cell.length_a   1.000
_cell.length_b   1.000
_cell.length_c   1.000
_cell.angle_alpha   90.00
_cell.angle_beta   90.00
_cell.angle_gamma   90.00
#
_symmetry.space_group_name_H-M   'P 1'
#
loop_
_entity.id
_entity.type
_entity.pdbx_description
1 polymer ?
#
loop_
_entity_poly.entity_id
_entity_poly.type
_entity_poly.pdbx_seq_one_letter_code
_entity_poly.pdbx_strand_id
1 'polypeptide(L)'
;LVVLLVRLHLTGFFWGDCSLSNTLFRRSAGEFAAYLVDAETGELHGVLSYGQRAYDLDLLSTNVFGELLDLQAGELLDADVDPATLVARIGERYDDLWRALTDVEEFSVDEMWRIEQRIERLNRLGFDVDELDIVTDWDGATVRIQPKVVEAEHHARRLQGLTGLDVEESQARRLLNDLDAFAAAHGLQAEDPMIIAHRWVTDVYEPLRAMIPDPLRGIVEPAEMYHDILVHRWFLSERAGDEVDFFDAARSYVESILPARAATVSAAETSGPDELSAVSPSDDDPSFD
;
A
#
# COMPACT_ATOMS: atom_id res chain seq x y z
N LEU A 1 6.87 4.90 4.09
CA LEU A 1 8.02 5.22 4.97
C LEU A 1 7.89 4.60 6.36
N VAL A 2 6.95 5.03 7.22
CA VAL A 2 6.83 4.49 8.59
C VAL A 2 6.70 2.96 8.63
N VAL A 3 5.88 2.38 7.74
CA VAL A 3 5.73 0.92 7.61
C VAL A 3 7.05 0.23 7.27
N LEU A 4 7.88 0.81 6.40
CA LEU A 4 9.22 0.30 6.07
C LEU A 4 10.09 0.27 7.33
N LEU A 5 10.15 1.38 8.08
CA LEU A 5 10.94 1.48 9.31
C LEU A 5 10.51 0.43 10.35
N VAL A 6 9.20 0.27 10.56
CA VAL A 6 8.66 -0.75 11.48
C VAL A 6 9.07 -2.16 11.04
N ARG A 7 8.95 -2.48 9.74
CA ARG A 7 9.34 -3.79 9.20
C ARG A 7 10.82 -4.08 9.40
N LEU A 8 11.70 -3.11 9.12
CA LEU A 8 13.14 -3.23 9.39
C LEU A 8 13.41 -3.49 10.88
N HIS A 9 12.78 -2.71 11.76
CA HIS A 9 12.99 -2.88 13.20
C HIS A 9 12.47 -4.22 13.73
N LEU A 10 11.40 -4.79 13.15
CA LEU A 10 10.87 -6.10 13.50
C LEU A 10 11.81 -7.24 13.10
N THR A 11 12.58 -7.09 12.02
CA THR A 11 13.60 -8.07 11.61
C THR A 11 14.92 -7.92 12.36
N GLY A 12 15.02 -6.96 13.29
CA GLY A 12 16.24 -6.68 14.03
C GLY A 12 17.22 -5.76 13.29
N PHE A 13 16.80 -5.14 12.18
CA PHE A 13 17.63 -4.29 11.36
C PHE A 13 17.56 -2.82 11.81
N PHE A 14 18.67 -2.31 12.34
CA PHE A 14 18.91 -0.89 12.61
C PHE A 14 19.36 -0.21 11.31
N TRP A 15 18.74 0.90 10.93
CA TRP A 15 19.01 1.53 9.64
C TRP A 15 20.20 2.49 9.71
N GLY A 16 20.27 3.38 10.70
CA GLY A 16 21.44 4.23 10.91
C GLY A 16 21.60 5.42 9.97
N ASP A 17 20.86 5.47 8.85
CA ASP A 17 20.75 6.65 7.96
C ASP A 17 19.35 6.79 7.33
N CYS A 18 18.35 6.94 8.21
CA CYS A 18 16.95 7.04 7.84
C CYS A 18 16.64 8.38 7.15
N SER A 19 16.23 8.38 5.87
CA SER A 19 15.87 9.61 5.14
C SER A 19 14.91 9.34 3.96
N LEU A 20 14.30 10.38 3.37
CA LEU A 20 13.59 10.26 2.09
C LEU A 20 14.57 9.97 0.95
N SER A 21 15.76 10.56 0.95
CA SER A 21 16.77 10.37 -0.10
C SER A 21 17.23 8.91 -0.22
N ASN A 22 17.25 8.18 0.91
CA ASN A 22 17.63 6.76 0.98
C ASN A 22 16.42 5.83 0.86
N THR A 23 15.25 6.37 0.53
CA THR A 23 14.00 5.64 0.34
C THR A 23 13.52 5.74 -1.10
N LEU A 24 13.39 4.61 -1.79
CA LEU A 24 12.71 4.58 -3.08
C LEU A 24 11.20 4.46 -2.86
N PHE A 25 10.47 5.46 -3.37
CA PHE A 25 9.02 5.41 -3.43
C PHE A 25 8.58 4.92 -4.80
N ARG A 26 7.85 3.79 -4.82
CA ARG A 26 7.20 3.28 -6.03
C ARG A 26 5.69 3.45 -5.87
N ARG A 27 5.06 4.06 -6.87
CA ARG A 27 3.59 4.12 -6.92
C ARG A 27 3.06 2.70 -7.18
N SER A 28 2.15 2.25 -6.32
CA SER A 28 1.60 0.90 -6.36
C SER A 28 0.11 0.99 -6.01
N ALA A 29 -0.75 0.76 -7.01
CA ALA A 29 -2.21 0.78 -6.88
C ALA A 29 -2.78 2.01 -6.15
N GLY A 30 -2.39 3.22 -6.55
CA GLY A 30 -2.89 4.46 -5.94
C GLY A 30 -2.26 4.84 -4.58
N GLU A 31 -1.40 3.99 -4.03
CA GLU A 31 -0.59 4.26 -2.84
C GLU A 31 0.91 4.30 -3.18
N PHE A 32 1.74 4.62 -2.17
CA PHE A 32 3.20 4.59 -2.29
C PHE A 32 3.79 3.46 -1.45
N ALA A 33 4.47 2.53 -2.12
CA ALA A 33 5.35 1.56 -1.46
C ALA A 33 6.73 2.20 -1.26
N ALA A 34 7.38 1.90 -0.13
CA ALA A 34 8.68 2.45 0.25
C ALA A 34 9.69 1.33 0.40
N TYR A 35 10.85 1.46 -0.23
CA TYR A 35 11.93 0.49 -0.22
C TYR A 35 13.23 1.13 0.24
N LEU A 36 14.00 0.38 1.04
CA LEU A 36 15.35 0.75 1.43
C LEU A 36 16.28 0.63 0.22
N VAL A 37 16.98 1.72 -0.12
CA VAL A 37 17.93 1.74 -1.25
C VAL A 37 19.36 1.62 -0.76
N ASP A 38 19.68 2.29 0.34
CA ASP A 38 21.01 2.30 0.92
C ASP A 38 20.97 1.71 2.33
N ALA A 39 21.75 0.65 2.53
CA ALA A 39 21.89 -0.10 3.77
C ALA A 39 23.33 -0.08 4.29
N GLU A 40 24.22 0.77 3.76
CA GLU A 40 25.65 0.80 4.11
C GLU A 40 25.88 1.01 5.61
N THR A 41 25.08 1.87 6.23
CA THR A 41 25.15 2.22 7.65
C THR A 41 24.30 1.31 8.55
N GLY A 42 23.61 0.33 7.94
CA GLY A 42 22.69 -0.55 8.64
C GLY A 42 23.37 -1.67 9.43
N GLU A 43 22.79 -2.03 10.57
CA GLU A 43 23.27 -3.11 11.43
C GLU A 43 22.16 -4.14 11.70
N LEU A 44 22.47 -5.43 11.56
CA LEU A 44 21.53 -6.50 11.91
C LEU A 44 21.82 -7.03 13.32
N HIS A 45 20.82 -6.98 14.17
CA HIS A 45 20.85 -7.53 15.52
C HIS A 45 19.82 -8.65 15.67
N GLY A 46 19.93 -9.45 16.74
CA GLY A 46 18.91 -10.46 17.04
C GLY A 46 17.54 -9.84 17.34
N VAL A 47 17.53 -8.77 18.16
CA VAL A 47 16.35 -7.93 18.42
C VAL A 47 16.86 -6.51 18.67
N LEU A 48 16.23 -5.51 18.07
CA LEU A 48 16.57 -4.11 18.37
C LEU A 48 16.11 -3.70 19.76
N SER A 49 16.99 -3.00 20.47
CA SER A 49 16.63 -2.31 21.70
C SER A 49 15.72 -1.10 21.42
N TYR A 50 14.96 -0.68 22.42
CA TYR A 50 14.17 0.55 22.33
C TYR A 50 15.03 1.77 21.96
N GLY A 51 16.25 1.88 22.51
CA GLY A 51 17.16 2.98 22.25
C GLY A 51 17.61 3.05 20.78
N GLN A 52 17.89 1.91 20.15
CA GLN A 52 18.23 1.85 18.72
C GLN A 52 17.06 2.32 17.85
N ARG A 53 15.84 1.83 18.15
CA ARG A 53 14.64 2.24 17.41
C ARG A 53 14.32 3.72 17.58
N ALA A 54 14.46 4.23 18.80
CA ALA A 54 14.26 5.65 19.12
C ALA A 54 15.29 6.54 18.41
N TYR A 55 16.53 6.07 18.28
CA TYR A 55 17.56 6.78 17.52
C TYR A 55 17.23 6.86 16.04
N ASP A 56 16.85 5.73 15.40
CA ASP A 56 16.42 5.73 13.99
C ASP A 56 15.21 6.64 13.75
N LEU A 57 14.26 6.71 14.69
CA LEU A 57 13.12 7.61 14.60
C LEU A 57 13.48 9.09 14.70
N ASP A 58 14.39 9.44 15.61
CA ASP A 58 14.87 10.81 15.78
C ASP A 58 15.65 11.27 14.55
N LEU A 59 16.52 10.39 14.03
CA LEU A 59 17.27 10.60 12.81
C LEU A 59 16.33 10.77 11.61
N LEU A 60 15.37 9.84 11.43
CA LEU A 60 14.36 9.93 10.38
C LEU A 60 13.59 11.25 10.48
N SER A 61 13.12 11.62 11.67
CA SER A 61 12.33 12.84 11.86
C SER A 61 13.13 14.09 11.48
N THR A 62 14.40 14.15 11.89
CA THR A 62 15.31 15.27 11.60
C THR A 62 15.61 15.37 10.10
N ASN A 63 15.97 14.25 9.48
CA ASN A 63 16.34 14.20 8.07
C ASN A 63 15.13 14.53 7.18
N VAL A 64 13.99 13.88 7.41
CA VAL A 64 12.75 14.11 6.65
C VAL A 64 12.29 15.57 6.81
N PHE A 65 12.43 16.17 7.99
CA PHE A 65 12.10 17.58 8.17
C PHE A 65 12.96 18.49 7.29
N GLY A 66 14.28 18.27 7.26
CA GLY A 66 15.20 19.02 6.40
C GLY A 66 14.86 18.85 4.92
N GLU A 67 14.66 17.62 4.47
CA GLU A 67 14.31 17.32 3.08
C GLU A 67 12.97 17.94 2.65
N LEU A 68 11.96 17.96 3.53
CA LEU A 68 10.69 18.63 3.26
C LEU A 68 10.85 20.15 3.15
N LEU A 69 11.70 20.77 3.98
CA LEU A 69 12.00 22.19 3.87
C LEU A 69 12.70 22.52 2.55
N ASP A 70 13.63 21.66 2.11
CA ASP A 70 14.31 21.82 0.82
C ASP A 70 13.31 21.71 -0.35
N LEU A 71 12.38 20.74 -0.29
CA LEU A 71 11.30 20.62 -1.27
C LEU A 71 10.37 21.85 -1.29
N GLN A 72 10.07 22.41 -0.11
CA GLN A 72 9.26 23.63 0.00
C GLN A 72 9.99 24.85 -0.56
N ALA A 73 11.29 25.00 -0.29
CA ALA A 73 12.10 26.07 -0.85
C ALA A 73 12.27 25.96 -2.37
N GLY A 74 12.24 24.73 -2.91
CA GLY A 74 12.26 24.45 -4.34
C GLY A 74 10.92 24.57 -5.05
N GLU A 75 9.84 24.98 -4.36
CA GLU A 75 8.47 25.01 -4.90
C GLU A 75 7.95 23.64 -5.41
N LEU A 76 8.53 22.54 -4.90
CA LEU A 76 8.15 21.16 -5.21
C LEU A 76 7.17 20.56 -4.19
N LEU A 77 6.96 21.27 -3.08
CA LEU A 77 5.96 20.94 -2.06
C LEU A 77 4.85 21.99 -2.09
N ASP A 78 3.60 21.53 -1.97
CA ASP A 78 2.44 22.42 -1.88
C ASP A 78 2.58 23.35 -0.65
N ALA A 79 2.29 24.64 -0.85
CA ALA A 79 2.49 25.68 0.15
C ALA A 79 1.61 25.51 1.40
N ASP A 80 0.52 24.74 1.27
CA ASP A 80 -0.39 24.42 2.37
C ASP A 80 0.12 23.26 3.26
N VAL A 81 1.20 22.58 2.86
CA VAL A 81 1.81 21.50 3.65
C VAL A 81 2.71 22.10 4.71
N ASP A 82 2.47 21.74 5.97
CA ASP A 82 3.36 22.05 7.10
C ASP A 82 4.30 20.85 7.38
N PRO A 83 5.61 20.97 7.08
CA PRO A 83 6.58 19.92 7.34
C PRO A 83 6.64 19.48 8.80
N ALA A 84 6.47 20.40 9.76
CA ALA A 84 6.54 20.08 11.18
C ALA A 84 5.38 19.17 11.60
N THR A 85 4.16 19.50 11.15
CA THR A 85 2.98 18.67 11.38
C THR A 85 3.12 17.29 10.72
N LEU A 86 3.70 17.19 9.53
CA LEU A 86 3.88 15.91 8.84
C LEU A 86 4.90 15.01 9.55
N VAL A 87 6.01 15.58 9.99
CA VAL A 87 7.06 14.87 10.74
C VAL A 87 6.57 14.42 12.11
N ALA A 88 5.80 15.24 12.83
CA ALA A 88 5.22 14.85 14.12
C ALA A 88 4.38 13.56 14.02
N ARG A 89 3.67 13.35 12.90
CA ARG A 89 2.87 12.14 12.65
C ARG A 89 3.71 10.89 12.42
N ILE A 90 4.99 11.00 12.06
CA ILE A 90 5.88 9.85 11.82
C ILE A 90 6.05 9.06 13.12
N GLY A 91 6.40 9.75 14.20
CA GLY A 91 6.60 9.13 15.52
C GLY A 91 5.33 8.49 16.05
N GLU A 92 4.20 9.21 16.02
CA GLU A 92 2.90 8.70 16.48
C GLU A 92 2.49 7.44 15.72
N ARG A 93 2.57 7.48 14.37
CA ARG A 93 2.24 6.32 13.53
C ARG A 93 3.19 5.15 13.78
N TYR A 94 4.48 5.41 13.95
CA TYR A 94 5.45 4.35 14.23
C TYR A 94 5.10 3.64 15.53
N ASP A 95 4.84 4.40 16.59
CA ASP A 95 4.52 3.88 17.91
C ASP A 95 3.22 3.07 17.90
N ASP A 96 2.19 3.57 17.22
CA ASP A 96 0.92 2.87 17.03
C ASP A 96 1.10 1.55 16.31
N LEU A 97 1.88 1.55 15.22
CA LEU A 97 2.22 0.38 14.43
C LEU A 97 3.05 -0.63 15.23
N TRP A 98 4.10 -0.16 15.90
CA TRP A 98 4.99 -1.00 16.68
C TRP A 98 4.23 -1.73 17.79
N ARG A 99 3.39 -1.01 18.56
CA ARG A 99 2.52 -1.61 19.57
C ARG A 99 1.53 -2.58 18.94
N ALA A 100 0.88 -2.19 17.84
CA ALA A 100 -0.05 -3.08 17.15
C ALA A 100 0.58 -4.41 16.69
N LEU A 101 1.88 -4.43 16.42
CA LEU A 101 2.58 -5.61 15.90
C LEU A 101 3.31 -6.43 16.97
N THR A 102 3.73 -5.78 18.06
CA THR A 102 4.53 -6.44 19.11
C THR A 102 3.76 -6.73 20.38
N ASP A 103 2.64 -6.05 20.62
CA ASP A 103 1.78 -6.35 21.77
C ASP A 103 1.09 -7.69 21.53
N VAL A 104 1.34 -8.60 22.45
CA VAL A 104 0.63 -9.87 22.56
C VAL A 104 -0.64 -9.60 23.35
N GLU A 105 -1.79 -9.76 22.70
CA GLU A 105 -3.09 -9.72 23.37
C GLU A 105 -3.70 -11.13 23.43
N GLU A 106 -4.11 -11.53 24.62
CA GLU A 106 -4.83 -12.78 24.89
C GLU A 106 -6.31 -12.45 25.09
N PHE A 107 -7.17 -13.10 24.32
CA PHE A 107 -8.62 -12.88 24.34
C PHE A 107 -9.33 -14.12 24.84
N SER A 108 -10.40 -13.97 25.61
CA SER A 108 -11.32 -15.09 25.84
C SER A 108 -12.19 -15.34 24.61
N VAL A 109 -12.69 -16.56 24.41
CA VAL A 109 -13.62 -16.90 23.31
C VAL A 109 -14.88 -16.02 23.33
N ASP A 110 -15.31 -15.58 24.51
CA ASP A 110 -16.47 -14.69 24.68
C ASP A 110 -16.19 -13.24 24.21
N GLU A 111 -14.94 -12.91 23.88
CA GLU A 111 -14.48 -11.59 23.43
C GLU A 111 -14.21 -11.53 21.92
N MET A 112 -14.96 -12.30 21.11
CA MET A 112 -14.84 -12.31 19.65
C MET A 112 -14.88 -10.89 19.03
N TRP A 113 -15.67 -9.99 19.60
CA TRP A 113 -15.77 -8.58 19.20
C TRP A 113 -14.47 -7.78 19.39
N ARG A 114 -13.55 -8.19 20.27
CA ARG A 114 -12.24 -7.56 20.46
C ARG A 114 -11.23 -8.02 19.41
N ILE A 115 -11.35 -9.27 18.98
CA ILE A 115 -10.58 -9.84 17.87
C ILE A 115 -10.91 -9.08 16.59
N GLU A 116 -12.20 -8.88 16.29
CA GLU A 116 -12.65 -8.12 15.13
C GLU A 116 -12.14 -6.67 15.14
N GLN A 117 -12.22 -5.96 16.27
CA GLN A 117 -11.67 -4.60 16.40
C GLN A 117 -10.15 -4.56 16.26
N ARG A 118 -9.44 -5.59 16.73
CA ARG A 118 -7.99 -5.68 16.58
C ARG A 118 -7.62 -5.84 15.10
N ILE A 119 -8.32 -6.73 14.39
CA ILE A 119 -8.18 -6.92 12.95
C ILE A 119 -8.49 -5.61 12.20
N GLU A 120 -9.57 -4.92 12.54
CA GLU A 120 -9.93 -3.64 11.91
C GLU A 120 -8.87 -2.56 12.16
N ARG A 121 -8.31 -2.49 13.38
CA ARG A 121 -7.19 -1.58 13.69
C ARG A 121 -5.95 -1.91 12.87
N LEU A 122 -5.63 -3.19 12.69
CA LEU A 122 -4.50 -3.64 11.88
C LEU A 122 -4.72 -3.35 10.38
N ASN A 123 -5.93 -3.59 9.86
CA ASN A 123 -6.32 -3.22 8.50
C ASN A 123 -6.17 -1.72 8.24
N ARG A 124 -6.64 -0.85 9.16
CA ARG A 124 -6.45 0.62 9.06
C ARG A 124 -4.98 1.05 9.09
N LEU A 125 -4.14 0.24 9.71
CA LEU A 125 -2.69 0.44 9.78
C LEU A 125 -1.94 -0.18 8.60
N GLY A 126 -2.66 -0.82 7.66
CA GLY A 126 -2.10 -1.42 6.46
C GLY A 126 -1.57 -2.84 6.66
N PHE A 127 -2.11 -3.63 7.60
CA PHE A 127 -1.76 -5.04 7.85
C PHE A 127 -2.94 -5.95 7.52
N ASP A 128 -2.70 -7.11 6.91
CA ASP A 128 -3.77 -8.04 6.48
C ASP A 128 -4.07 -9.11 7.54
N VAL A 129 -5.25 -9.71 7.47
CA VAL A 129 -5.64 -10.86 8.32
C VAL A 129 -4.72 -12.06 8.05
N ASP A 130 -4.26 -12.22 6.81
CA ASP A 130 -3.28 -13.23 6.42
C ASP A 130 -1.90 -13.05 7.11
N GLU A 131 -1.62 -11.85 7.62
CA GLU A 131 -0.43 -11.52 8.40
C GLU A 131 -0.63 -11.77 9.90
N LEU A 132 -1.69 -12.48 10.31
CA LEU A 132 -1.99 -12.80 11.71
C LEU A 132 -1.96 -14.32 11.93
N ASP A 133 -1.21 -14.76 12.93
CA ASP A 133 -1.32 -16.12 13.46
C ASP A 133 -2.28 -16.09 14.66
N ILE A 134 -3.37 -16.86 14.55
CA ILE A 134 -4.35 -17.05 15.61
C ILE A 134 -4.07 -18.41 16.26
N VAL A 135 -3.55 -18.40 17.48
CA VAL A 135 -3.28 -19.60 18.26
C VAL A 135 -4.34 -19.72 19.34
N THR A 136 -5.11 -20.81 19.28
CA THR A 136 -6.05 -21.16 20.35
C THR A 136 -5.35 -22.10 21.33
N ASP A 137 -5.45 -21.82 22.63
CA ASP A 137 -4.90 -22.71 23.67
C ASP A 137 -5.59 -24.08 23.66
N TRP A 138 -4.95 -25.10 24.25
CA TRP A 138 -5.37 -26.51 24.24
C TRP A 138 -6.78 -26.73 24.79
N ASP A 139 -7.23 -25.87 25.70
CA ASP A 139 -8.57 -25.90 26.30
C ASP A 139 -9.61 -25.10 25.49
N GLY A 140 -9.21 -24.45 24.39
CA GLY A 140 -10.07 -23.63 23.55
C GLY A 140 -10.43 -22.27 24.15
N ALA A 141 -10.09 -22.00 25.42
CA ALA A 141 -10.61 -20.89 26.22
C ALA A 141 -9.99 -19.52 25.91
N THR A 142 -8.79 -19.52 25.35
CA THR A 142 -8.02 -18.30 25.07
C THR A 142 -7.53 -18.32 23.62
N VAL A 143 -7.73 -17.20 22.93
CA VAL A 143 -7.27 -16.95 21.57
C VAL A 143 -6.17 -15.90 21.64
N ARG A 144 -5.00 -16.23 21.11
CA ARG A 144 -3.85 -15.33 21.01
C ARG A 144 -3.64 -14.94 19.56
N ILE A 145 -3.64 -13.64 19.27
CA ILE A 145 -3.42 -13.11 17.92
C ILE A 145 -2.05 -12.48 17.88
N GLN A 146 -1.17 -13.03 17.06
CA GLN A 146 0.17 -12.50 16.87
C GLN A 146 0.37 -12.11 15.42
N PRO A 147 0.66 -10.84 15.12
CA PRO A 147 1.08 -10.45 13.78
C PRO A 147 2.38 -11.16 13.41
N LYS A 148 2.41 -11.81 12.26
CA LYS A 148 3.61 -12.34 11.65
C LYS A 148 4.08 -11.39 10.56
N VAL A 149 5.38 -11.10 10.56
CA VAL A 149 5.99 -10.44 9.41
C VAL A 149 6.03 -11.46 8.29
N VAL A 150 5.23 -11.24 7.26
CA VAL A 150 5.28 -12.09 6.08
C VAL A 150 6.43 -11.63 5.19
N GLU A 151 7.05 -12.59 4.50
CA GLU A 151 8.11 -12.31 3.54
C GLU A 151 7.61 -11.31 2.48
N ALA A 152 8.55 -10.55 1.91
CA ALA A 152 8.25 -9.76 0.71
C ALA A 152 7.62 -10.68 -0.37
N GLU A 153 6.68 -10.13 -1.14
CA GLU A 153 5.97 -10.83 -2.23
C GLU A 153 5.11 -12.02 -1.77
N HIS A 154 4.74 -12.11 -0.49
CA HIS A 154 3.89 -13.20 -0.02
C HIS A 154 2.52 -13.20 -0.70
N HIS A 155 1.85 -12.05 -0.73
CA HIS A 155 0.50 -11.94 -1.28
C HIS A 155 0.56 -12.14 -2.80
N ALA A 156 1.57 -11.57 -3.47
CA ALA A 156 1.83 -11.78 -4.88
C ALA A 156 2.00 -13.28 -5.20
N ARG A 157 2.88 -13.99 -4.47
CA ARG A 157 3.08 -15.44 -4.66
C ARG A 157 1.82 -16.24 -4.36
N ARG A 158 1.08 -15.90 -3.31
CA ARG A 158 -0.18 -16.57 -2.96
C ARG A 158 -1.23 -16.38 -4.06
N LEU A 159 -1.48 -15.14 -4.47
CA LEU A 159 -2.43 -14.84 -5.53
C LEU A 159 -2.03 -15.54 -6.84
N GLN A 160 -0.74 -15.48 -7.21
CA GLN A 160 -0.22 -16.15 -8.39
C GLN A 160 -0.42 -17.67 -8.30
N GLY A 161 -0.19 -18.28 -7.15
CA GLY A 161 -0.44 -19.70 -6.92
C GLY A 161 -1.92 -20.08 -7.07
N LEU A 162 -2.82 -19.22 -6.62
CA LEU A 162 -4.27 -19.44 -6.66
C LEU A 162 -4.90 -19.16 -8.02
N THR A 163 -4.46 -18.11 -8.70
CA THR A 163 -5.14 -17.52 -9.86
C THR A 163 -4.29 -17.49 -11.13
N GLY A 164 -2.97 -17.63 -11.01
CA GLY A 164 -2.02 -17.41 -12.10
C GLY A 164 -1.76 -15.95 -12.45
N LEU A 165 -2.36 -15.00 -11.72
CA LEU A 165 -2.14 -13.56 -11.93
C LEU A 165 -0.80 -13.14 -11.35
N ASP A 166 0.01 -12.47 -12.17
CA ASP A 166 1.27 -11.86 -11.77
C ASP A 166 1.05 -10.35 -11.63
N VAL A 167 1.03 -9.87 -10.40
CA VAL A 167 0.70 -8.49 -10.01
C VAL A 167 1.58 -8.06 -8.85
N GLU A 168 1.68 -6.75 -8.60
CA GLU A 168 2.46 -6.25 -7.47
C GLU A 168 1.83 -6.64 -6.12
N GLU A 169 2.63 -6.69 -5.05
CA GLU A 169 2.20 -7.11 -3.70
C GLU A 169 0.95 -6.37 -3.19
N SER A 170 0.86 -5.06 -3.40
CA SER A 170 -0.29 -4.25 -2.97
C SER A 170 -1.56 -4.57 -3.75
N GLN A 171 -1.43 -4.86 -5.06
CA GLN A 171 -2.51 -5.28 -5.93
C GLN A 171 -2.95 -6.68 -5.52
N ALA A 172 -1.99 -7.58 -5.29
CA ALA A 172 -2.25 -8.96 -4.91
C ALA A 172 -3.08 -9.05 -3.64
N ARG A 173 -2.71 -8.27 -2.62
CA ARG A 173 -3.45 -8.18 -1.37
C ARG A 173 -4.90 -7.74 -1.56
N ARG A 174 -5.15 -6.76 -2.40
CA ARG A 174 -6.51 -6.27 -2.67
C ARG A 174 -7.35 -7.30 -3.40
N LEU A 175 -6.78 -7.99 -4.39
CA LEU A 175 -7.47 -9.05 -5.12
C LEU A 175 -7.73 -10.27 -4.23
N LEU A 176 -6.84 -10.59 -3.30
CA LEU A 176 -7.07 -11.64 -2.29
C LEU A 176 -8.22 -11.27 -1.34
N ASN A 177 -8.27 -10.02 -0.85
CA ASN A 177 -9.39 -9.56 -0.02
C ASN A 177 -10.73 -9.62 -0.77
N ASP A 178 -10.74 -9.29 -2.05
CA ASP A 178 -11.94 -9.38 -2.88
C ASP A 178 -12.35 -10.85 -3.13
N LEU A 179 -11.38 -11.74 -3.35
CA LEU A 179 -11.61 -13.19 -3.45
C LEU A 179 -12.27 -13.73 -2.17
N ASP A 180 -11.79 -13.31 -1.00
CA ASP A 180 -12.38 -13.69 0.29
C ASP A 180 -13.81 -13.13 0.45
N ALA A 181 -14.04 -11.89 0.05
CA ALA A 181 -15.37 -11.28 0.03
C ALA A 181 -16.34 -12.01 -0.93
N PHE A 182 -15.84 -12.39 -2.11
CA PHE A 182 -16.58 -13.19 -3.09
C PHE A 182 -16.95 -14.56 -2.53
N ALA A 183 -16.01 -15.23 -1.87
CA ALA A 183 -16.26 -16.51 -1.20
C ALA A 183 -17.36 -16.37 -0.15
N ALA A 184 -17.32 -15.30 0.64
CA ALA A 184 -18.30 -15.02 1.66
C ALA A 184 -19.71 -14.77 1.09
N ALA A 185 -19.81 -13.95 0.05
CA ALA A 185 -21.06 -13.62 -0.62
C ALA A 185 -21.73 -14.85 -1.28
N HIS A 186 -20.93 -15.81 -1.74
CA HIS A 186 -21.41 -17.01 -2.43
C HIS A 186 -21.52 -18.26 -1.54
N GLY A 187 -21.22 -18.13 -0.25
CA GLY A 187 -21.28 -19.27 0.69
C GLY A 187 -20.23 -20.35 0.42
N LEU A 188 -19.08 -19.98 -0.14
CA LEU A 188 -18.01 -20.89 -0.57
C LEU A 188 -16.86 -21.00 0.44
N GLN A 189 -16.99 -20.47 1.66
CA GLN A 189 -15.88 -20.40 2.62
C GLN A 189 -15.33 -21.76 3.05
N ALA A 190 -16.09 -22.85 2.88
CA ALA A 190 -15.67 -24.22 3.19
C ALA A 190 -15.08 -24.97 1.99
N GLU A 191 -15.04 -24.36 0.81
CA GLU A 191 -14.53 -24.96 -0.42
C GLU A 191 -13.01 -24.83 -0.52
N ASP A 192 -12.42 -25.57 -1.47
CA ASP A 192 -10.99 -25.45 -1.78
C ASP A 192 -10.67 -24.02 -2.31
N PRO A 193 -9.68 -23.31 -1.74
CA PRO A 193 -9.26 -21.99 -2.19
C PRO A 193 -8.98 -21.90 -3.69
N MET A 194 -8.46 -22.97 -4.32
CA MET A 194 -8.23 -23.01 -5.77
C MET A 194 -9.53 -22.94 -6.57
N ILE A 195 -10.61 -23.57 -6.07
CA ILE A 195 -11.92 -23.54 -6.72
C ILE A 195 -12.53 -22.14 -6.60
N ILE A 196 -12.43 -21.54 -5.41
CA ILE A 196 -12.90 -20.16 -5.15
C ILE A 196 -12.16 -19.20 -6.09
N ALA A 197 -10.83 -19.30 -6.14
CA ALA A 197 -9.99 -18.49 -6.99
C ALA A 197 -10.35 -18.62 -8.47
N HIS A 198 -10.51 -19.84 -8.97
CA HIS A 198 -10.92 -20.07 -10.35
C HIS A 198 -12.29 -19.42 -10.65
N ARG A 199 -13.28 -19.60 -9.77
CA ARG A 199 -14.60 -18.98 -9.96
C ARG A 199 -14.52 -17.46 -9.96
N TRP A 200 -13.82 -16.88 -9.00
CA TRP A 200 -13.62 -15.45 -8.92
C TRP A 200 -12.92 -14.89 -10.18
N VAL A 201 -11.88 -15.58 -10.67
CA VAL A 201 -11.20 -15.19 -11.92
C VAL A 201 -12.18 -15.20 -13.10
N THR A 202 -12.96 -16.27 -13.26
CA THR A 202 -13.89 -16.42 -14.39
C THR A 202 -15.10 -15.50 -14.29
N ASP A 203 -15.63 -15.26 -13.09
CA ASP A 203 -16.91 -14.56 -12.90
C ASP A 203 -16.71 -13.05 -12.69
N VAL A 204 -15.54 -12.63 -12.18
CA VAL A 204 -15.26 -11.23 -11.83
C VAL A 204 -14.11 -10.67 -12.66
N TYR A 205 -12.92 -11.28 -12.58
CA TYR A 205 -11.70 -10.69 -13.13
C TYR A 205 -11.63 -10.71 -14.67
N GLU A 206 -11.97 -11.83 -15.30
CA GLU A 206 -11.97 -11.97 -16.76
C GLU A 206 -13.03 -11.08 -17.43
N PRO A 207 -14.30 -11.02 -16.96
CA PRO A 207 -15.29 -10.10 -17.49
C PRO A 207 -14.85 -8.65 -17.34
N LEU A 208 -14.27 -8.29 -16.19
CA LEU A 208 -13.73 -6.95 -15.97
C LEU A 208 -12.63 -6.62 -16.98
N ARG A 209 -11.65 -7.51 -17.15
CA ARG A 209 -10.57 -7.34 -18.12
C ARG A 209 -11.10 -7.19 -19.55
N ALA A 210 -12.17 -7.90 -19.89
CA ALA A 210 -12.81 -7.82 -21.21
C ALA A 210 -13.50 -6.46 -21.45
N MET A 211 -13.85 -5.71 -20.40
CA MET A 211 -14.42 -4.36 -20.54
C MET A 211 -13.39 -3.32 -21.01
N ILE A 212 -12.10 -3.61 -20.92
CA ILE A 212 -11.04 -2.69 -21.38
C ILE A 212 -11.10 -2.59 -22.92
N PRO A 213 -11.31 -1.39 -23.48
CA PRO A 213 -11.32 -1.18 -24.92
C PRO A 213 -10.00 -1.62 -25.56
N ASP A 214 -10.07 -2.25 -26.73
CA ASP A 214 -8.91 -2.74 -27.50
C ASP A 214 -7.72 -1.75 -27.53
N PRO A 215 -7.89 -0.45 -27.86
CA PRO A 215 -6.76 0.48 -27.94
C PRO A 215 -6.11 0.83 -26.59
N LEU A 216 -6.74 0.51 -25.46
CA LEU A 216 -6.23 0.81 -24.12
C LEU A 216 -5.61 -0.42 -23.44
N ARG A 217 -5.70 -1.60 -24.06
CA ARG A 217 -5.10 -2.82 -23.53
C ARG A 217 -3.58 -2.71 -23.55
N GLY A 218 -2.96 -2.94 -22.39
CA GLY A 218 -1.51 -2.82 -22.22
C GLY A 218 -1.03 -1.41 -21.85
N ILE A 219 -1.89 -0.39 -22.00
CA ILE A 219 -1.66 0.96 -21.44
C ILE A 219 -2.13 1.00 -19.99
N VAL A 220 -3.26 0.34 -19.70
CA VAL A 220 -3.83 0.25 -18.35
C VAL A 220 -3.76 -1.19 -17.88
N GLU A 221 -3.18 -1.39 -16.70
CA GLU A 221 -3.10 -2.70 -16.07
C GLU A 221 -4.47 -3.08 -15.47
N PRO A 222 -5.01 -4.29 -15.75
CA PRO A 222 -6.32 -4.71 -15.23
C PRO A 222 -6.41 -4.71 -13.70
N ALA A 223 -5.32 -5.09 -13.02
CA ALA A 223 -5.24 -5.08 -11.56
C ALA A 223 -5.29 -3.65 -10.99
N GLU A 224 -4.66 -2.69 -11.67
CA GLU A 224 -4.75 -1.28 -11.30
C GLU A 224 -6.17 -0.74 -11.54
N MET A 225 -6.77 -1.04 -12.69
CA MET A 225 -8.15 -0.67 -13.00
C MET A 225 -9.16 -1.21 -11.98
N TYR A 226 -8.94 -2.42 -11.45
CA TYR A 226 -9.78 -3.00 -10.40
C TYR A 226 -9.94 -2.05 -9.20
N HIS A 227 -8.82 -1.47 -8.75
CA HIS A 227 -8.82 -0.55 -7.62
C HIS A 227 -9.65 0.72 -7.91
N ASP A 228 -9.41 1.35 -9.05
CA ASP A 228 -10.08 2.60 -9.36
C ASP A 228 -11.59 2.42 -9.53
N ILE A 229 -12.03 1.22 -9.93
CA ILE A 229 -13.44 0.86 -9.97
C ILE A 229 -14.03 0.74 -8.57
N LEU A 230 -13.32 0.16 -7.60
CA LEU A 230 -13.80 0.12 -6.21
C LEU A 230 -13.97 1.54 -5.63
N VAL A 231 -13.01 2.43 -5.89
CA VAL A 231 -13.09 3.85 -5.48
C VAL A 231 -14.27 4.55 -6.18
N HIS A 232 -14.42 4.33 -7.48
CA HIS A 232 -15.52 4.90 -8.25
C HIS A 232 -16.89 4.38 -7.79
N ARG A 233 -16.98 3.08 -7.51
CA ARG A 233 -18.17 2.42 -6.96
C ARG A 233 -18.59 3.02 -5.63
N TRP A 234 -17.62 3.28 -4.73
CA TRP A 234 -17.89 3.94 -3.46
C TRP A 234 -18.50 5.33 -3.69
N PHE A 235 -17.90 6.15 -4.57
CA PHE A 235 -18.41 7.48 -4.89
C PHE A 235 -19.79 7.45 -5.55
N LEU A 236 -20.05 6.50 -6.45
CA LEU A 236 -21.37 6.31 -7.05
C LEU A 236 -22.42 5.90 -6.02
N SER A 237 -22.05 5.00 -5.10
CA SER A 237 -22.94 4.52 -4.04
C SER A 237 -23.28 5.64 -3.05
N GLU A 238 -22.29 6.46 -2.67
CA GLU A 238 -22.48 7.63 -1.82
C GLU A 238 -23.49 8.62 -2.45
N ARG A 239 -23.37 8.88 -3.76
CA ARG A 239 -24.27 9.80 -4.48
C ARG A 239 -25.66 9.22 -4.71
N ALA A 240 -25.77 7.91 -4.91
CA ALA A 240 -27.03 7.22 -5.09
C ALA A 240 -27.79 7.03 -3.76
N GLY A 241 -27.08 7.03 -2.64
CA GLY A 241 -27.63 6.72 -1.32
C GLY A 241 -27.92 5.23 -1.13
N ASP A 242 -27.41 4.37 -2.02
CA ASP A 242 -27.53 2.91 -1.98
C ASP A 242 -26.34 2.25 -2.67
N GLU A 243 -26.09 0.98 -2.40
CA GLU A 243 -24.97 0.23 -2.96
C GLU A 243 -25.12 0.00 -4.46
N VAL A 244 -24.13 0.43 -5.24
CA VAL A 244 -24.07 0.22 -6.70
C VAL A 244 -23.40 -1.12 -7.01
N ASP A 245 -23.90 -1.85 -8.01
CA ASP A 245 -23.29 -3.10 -8.47
C ASP A 245 -21.86 -2.87 -9.02
N PHE A 246 -20.98 -3.85 -8.81
CA PHE A 246 -19.59 -3.74 -9.23
C PHE A 246 -19.44 -3.54 -10.74
N PHE A 247 -20.20 -4.27 -11.57
CA PHE A 247 -20.09 -4.18 -13.03
C PHE A 247 -20.76 -2.93 -13.59
N ASP A 248 -21.76 -2.39 -12.92
CA ASP A 248 -22.32 -1.08 -13.26
C ASP A 248 -21.31 0.04 -12.98
N ALA A 249 -20.62 -0.02 -11.85
CA ALA A 249 -19.52 0.89 -11.55
C ALA A 249 -18.35 0.73 -12.54
N ALA A 250 -17.98 -0.51 -12.89
CA ALA A 250 -16.93 -0.79 -13.87
C ALA A 250 -17.25 -0.17 -15.25
N ARG A 251 -18.48 -0.34 -15.73
CA ARG A 251 -18.94 0.25 -16.98
C ARG A 251 -18.88 1.78 -16.93
N SER A 252 -19.38 2.37 -15.85
CA SER A 252 -19.31 3.83 -15.66
C SER A 252 -17.87 4.33 -15.65
N TYR A 253 -16.96 3.62 -15.00
CA TYR A 253 -15.54 3.96 -14.95
C TYR A 253 -14.86 3.91 -16.33
N VAL A 254 -15.10 2.83 -17.09
CA VAL A 254 -14.58 2.65 -18.46
C VAL A 254 -15.05 3.77 -19.39
N GLU A 255 -16.30 4.20 -19.25
CA GLU A 255 -16.86 5.25 -20.10
C GLU A 255 -16.41 6.66 -19.70
N SER A 256 -16.27 6.94 -18.41
CA SER A 256 -16.11 8.32 -17.90
C SER A 256 -14.71 8.69 -17.43
N ILE A 257 -13.91 7.74 -16.94
CA ILE A 257 -12.63 8.02 -16.28
C ILE A 257 -11.45 7.41 -17.05
N LEU A 258 -11.61 6.18 -17.54
CA LEU A 258 -10.54 5.43 -18.21
C LEU A 258 -9.87 6.20 -19.38
N PRO A 259 -10.60 6.93 -20.26
CA PRO A 259 -9.97 7.65 -21.37
C PRO A 259 -9.01 8.76 -20.92
N ALA A 260 -9.40 9.53 -19.90
CA ALA A 260 -8.56 10.61 -19.37
C ALA A 260 -7.32 10.06 -18.67
N ARG A 261 -7.47 8.93 -17.97
CA ARG A 261 -6.34 8.26 -17.33
C ARG A 261 -5.36 7.70 -18.35
N ALA A 262 -5.84 7.01 -19.38
CA ALA A 262 -4.98 6.46 -20.42
C ALA A 262 -4.15 7.57 -21.11
N ALA A 263 -4.75 8.72 -21.38
CA ALA A 263 -4.02 9.88 -21.91
C ALA A 263 -2.89 10.35 -20.98
N THR A 264 -3.12 10.30 -19.66
CA THR A 264 -2.12 10.67 -18.65
C THR A 264 -0.96 9.69 -18.61
N VAL A 265 -1.24 8.38 -18.65
CA VAL A 265 -0.21 7.32 -18.65
C VAL A 265 0.64 7.40 -19.91
N SER A 266 0.02 7.51 -21.09
CA SER A 266 0.75 7.64 -22.35
C SER A 266 1.59 8.93 -22.41
N ALA A 267 1.14 10.03 -21.80
CA ALA A 267 1.92 11.26 -21.70
C ALA A 267 3.16 11.06 -20.81
N ALA A 268 3.01 10.40 -19.66
CA ALA A 268 4.12 10.12 -18.75
C ALA A 268 5.19 9.20 -19.38
N GLU A 269 4.78 8.22 -20.19
CA GLU A 269 5.71 7.35 -20.93
C GLU A 269 6.43 8.07 -22.07
N THR A 270 5.79 9.09 -22.67
CA THR A 270 6.41 9.89 -23.74
C THR A 270 7.40 10.93 -23.15
N SER A 271 7.15 11.41 -21.93
CA SER A 271 8.01 12.34 -21.20
C SER A 271 9.12 11.64 -20.39
N GLY A 272 9.79 10.65 -20.99
CA GLY A 272 10.98 10.03 -20.40
C GLY A 272 12.06 11.06 -20.00
N PRO A 273 13.03 10.69 -19.14
CA PRO A 273 13.84 11.61 -18.31
C PRO A 273 14.80 12.56 -19.05
N ASP A 274 14.75 12.65 -20.38
CA ASP A 274 15.75 13.35 -21.21
C ASP A 274 15.39 14.82 -21.52
N GLU A 275 14.14 15.26 -21.33
CA GLU A 275 13.71 16.62 -21.73
C GLU A 275 13.85 17.70 -20.65
N LEU A 276 14.25 17.37 -19.42
CA LEU A 276 14.54 18.39 -18.39
C LEU A 276 15.99 18.92 -18.43
N SER A 277 16.82 18.50 -19.40
CA SER A 277 18.22 18.94 -19.52
C SER A 277 18.48 19.99 -20.62
N ALA A 278 17.47 20.41 -21.38
CA ALA A 278 17.64 21.33 -22.51
C ALA A 278 17.03 22.72 -22.27
N VAL A 279 17.41 23.37 -21.17
CA VAL A 279 17.44 24.83 -21.12
C VAL A 279 18.87 25.25 -20.77
N SER A 280 19.74 25.24 -21.78
CA SER A 280 21.00 25.98 -21.70
C SER A 280 20.68 27.48 -21.67
N PRO A 281 21.38 28.28 -20.85
CA PRO A 281 21.22 29.72 -20.84
C PRO A 281 21.78 30.26 -22.16
N SER A 282 20.97 30.98 -22.93
CA SER A 282 21.48 31.82 -23.99
C SER A 282 22.18 33.01 -23.33
N ASP A 283 23.51 33.01 -23.38
CA ASP A 283 24.32 34.21 -23.27
C ASP A 283 23.85 35.23 -24.33
N ASP A 284 23.15 36.26 -23.89
CA ASP A 284 23.05 37.52 -24.63
C ASP A 284 23.07 38.66 -23.60
N ASP A 285 24.29 39.06 -23.27
CA ASP A 285 24.60 40.41 -22.80
C ASP A 285 24.38 41.39 -23.97
N PRO A 286 23.61 42.45 -23.76
CA PRO A 286 24.20 43.75 -24.02
C PRO A 286 23.83 44.76 -22.95
N SER A 287 24.84 45.13 -22.16
CA SER A 287 25.25 46.51 -21.84
C SER A 287 24.23 47.60 -22.21
N PHE A 288 23.66 48.27 -21.19
CA PHE A 288 23.29 49.68 -21.28
C PHE A 288 23.44 50.38 -19.91
N ASP A 289 24.32 51.39 -19.93
CA ASP A 289 24.65 52.50 -19.00
C ASP A 289 25.17 52.21 -17.57
#